data_AF-A0A5E9PC28-F1
#
_entry.id   AF-A0A5E9PC28-F1
#
_cell.length_a   1.000
_cell.length_b   1.000
_cell.length_c   1.000
_cell.angle_alpha   90.00
_cell.angle_beta   90.00
_cell.angle_gamma   90.00
#
_symmetry.space_group_name_H-M   'P 1'
#
loop_
_entity.id
_entity.type
_entity.pdbx_description
1 polymer ?
#
loop_
_entity_poly.entity_id
_entity_poly.type
_entity_poly.pdbx_seq_one_letter_code
_entity_poly.pdbx_strand_id
1 'polypeptide(L)'
;MAFLIEGYNLDDEISLDMFYPESFRSLDELIVIHEENLIVIKENWCGKICDTFFNLHTLERIDPFKRYNQENGKAIIERIDDLTVITTVSIEKETMAEYLLGAVFRNDQQIFKSFDVRYFSLPTQSTYQKYLSVQTNLRVMQKSREDFFKDFVHSSFEEKISKLRQIFRTNFRANCEIGYYPAEYFLPQELFESLDNDSQFRTALLEVLRLEESATNEPASVVFDNLIKHYVLCKEA
;
A
#
# COMPACT_ATOMS: atom_id res chain seq x y z
N MET A 1 9.51 22.89 30.64
CA MET A 1 9.87 21.47 30.89
C MET A 1 8.55 20.72 30.94
N ALA A 2 8.32 19.76 30.03
CA ALA A 2 7.09 18.97 30.00
C ALA A 2 7.31 17.70 30.81
N PHE A 3 6.35 17.34 31.65
CA PHE A 3 6.39 16.14 32.48
C PHE A 3 5.12 15.34 32.21
N LEU A 4 5.28 14.03 32.00
CA LEU A 4 4.19 13.07 32.15
C LEU A 4 3.96 12.89 33.64
N ILE A 5 2.76 13.17 34.11
CA ILE A 5 2.35 12.89 35.49
C ILE A 5 1.42 11.68 35.42
N GLU A 6 1.74 10.64 36.17
CA GLU A 6 0.84 9.52 36.39
C GLU A 6 -0.35 10.00 37.22
N GLY A 7 -1.53 10.07 36.61
CA GLY A 7 -2.79 10.33 37.27
C GLY A 7 -3.36 9.01 37.78
N TYR A 8 -3.43 8.86 39.11
CA TYR A 8 -4.19 7.78 39.72
C TYR A 8 -5.68 8.06 39.56
N ASN A 9 -6.37 7.30 38.70
CA ASN A 9 -7.82 7.16 38.79
C ASN A 9 -8.17 6.06 39.81
N LEU A 10 -9.27 6.27 40.53
CA LEU A 10 -9.76 5.39 41.59
C LEU A 10 -10.26 4.01 41.11
N ASP A 11 -10.22 3.75 39.79
CA ASP A 11 -10.84 2.59 39.13
C ASP A 11 -9.82 1.68 38.39
N ASP A 12 -8.58 1.57 38.90
CA ASP A 12 -7.51 0.69 38.38
C ASP A 12 -7.03 0.95 36.92
N GLU A 13 -7.48 2.03 36.27
CA GLU A 13 -6.95 2.51 35.00
C GLU A 13 -5.91 3.62 35.22
N ILE A 14 -4.66 3.39 34.78
CA ILE A 14 -3.58 4.39 34.79
C ILE A 14 -3.90 5.45 33.72
N SER A 15 -4.21 6.68 34.14
CA SER A 15 -4.31 7.83 33.24
C SER A 15 -2.97 8.56 33.20
N LEU A 16 -2.37 8.75 32.03
CA LEU A 16 -1.15 9.54 31.88
C LEU A 16 -1.52 10.96 31.44
N ASP A 17 -1.47 11.92 32.36
CA ASP A 17 -1.74 13.33 32.05
C ASP A 17 -0.44 14.06 31.71
N MET A 18 -0.39 14.67 30.53
CA MET A 18 0.73 15.50 30.10
C MET A 18 0.49 16.97 30.42
N PHE A 19 1.33 17.55 31.29
CA PHE A 19 1.26 18.97 31.61
C PHE A 19 2.30 19.78 30.82
N TYR A 20 1.83 20.76 30.04
CA TYR A 20 2.67 21.80 29.44
C TYR A 20 2.50 23.15 30.15
N PRO A 21 3.60 23.84 30.50
CA PRO A 21 3.54 25.26 30.80
C PRO A 21 3.47 26.04 29.48
N GLU A 22 2.26 26.52 29.19
CA GLU A 22 1.87 27.48 28.13
C GLU A 22 1.83 27.01 26.66
N SER A 23 0.64 27.27 26.08
CA SER A 23 0.14 27.32 24.69
C SER A 23 1.06 26.95 23.52
N PHE A 24 0.50 26.23 22.52
CA PHE A 24 0.99 25.83 21.18
C PHE A 24 1.25 24.33 20.95
N ARG A 25 0.95 23.46 21.92
CA ARG A 25 1.08 21.99 21.75
C ARG A 25 -0.27 21.33 21.96
N SER A 26 -0.78 20.67 20.92
CA SER A 26 -1.86 19.70 21.05
C SER A 26 -1.28 18.30 20.97
N LEU A 27 -1.69 17.43 21.89
CA LEU A 27 -1.39 16.01 21.84
C LEU A 27 -2.27 15.37 20.77
N ASP A 28 -1.65 14.74 19.78
CA ASP A 28 -2.36 14.01 18.74
C ASP A 28 -2.47 12.52 19.10
N GLU A 29 -1.38 11.91 19.55
CA GLU A 29 -1.31 10.47 19.81
C GLU A 29 -0.29 10.14 20.90
N LEU A 30 -0.59 9.14 21.74
CA LEU A 30 0.35 8.54 22.69
C LEU A 30 0.48 7.05 22.39
N ILE A 31 1.72 6.59 22.22
CA ILE A 31 2.04 5.23 21.83
C ILE A 31 3.02 4.65 22.86
N VAL A 32 2.67 3.52 23.45
CA VAL A 32 3.51 2.80 24.43
C VAL A 32 4.21 1.62 23.75
N ILE A 33 5.53 1.54 23.88
CA ILE A 33 6.38 0.53 23.22
C ILE A 33 7.19 -0.19 24.29
N HIS A 34 6.59 -1.23 24.85
CA HIS A 34 7.18 -2.00 25.95
C HIS A 34 8.54 -2.60 25.57
N GLU A 35 8.66 -3.14 24.35
CA GLU A 35 9.87 -3.80 23.84
C GLU A 35 11.09 -2.87 23.78
N GLU A 36 10.85 -1.57 23.53
CA GLU A 36 11.91 -0.55 23.45
C GLU A 36 12.03 0.30 24.73
N ASN A 37 11.25 0.01 25.78
CA ASN A 37 11.18 0.83 27.00
C ASN A 37 10.89 2.32 26.67
N LEU A 38 9.89 2.55 25.80
CA LEU A 38 9.64 3.86 25.19
C LEU A 38 8.16 4.25 25.28
N ILE A 39 7.91 5.53 25.53
CA ILE A 39 6.64 6.20 25.23
C ILE A 39 6.93 7.21 24.12
N VAL A 40 6.14 7.17 23.05
CA VAL A 40 6.20 8.13 21.94
C VAL A 40 4.94 8.97 22.01
N ILE A 41 5.10 10.28 22.08
CA ILE A 41 3.99 11.22 21.98
C ILE A 41 4.13 11.99 20.69
N LYS A 42 3.09 11.96 19.88
CA LYS A 42 2.95 12.79 18.69
C LYS A 42 2.28 14.08 19.06
N GLU A 43 2.97 15.19 18.84
CA GLU A 43 2.53 16.53 19.17
C GLU A 43 2.43 17.37 17.89
N ASN A 44 1.38 18.16 17.75
CA ASN A 44 1.36 19.19 16.72
C ASN A 44 2.11 20.43 17.22
N TRP A 45 3.19 20.79 16.52
CA TRP A 45 3.98 21.98 16.79
C TRP A 45 4.04 22.86 15.54
N CYS A 46 3.43 24.06 15.64
CA CYS A 46 3.38 25.03 14.54
C CYS A 46 2.86 24.45 13.21
N GLY A 47 1.91 23.50 13.26
CA GLY A 47 1.34 22.84 12.08
C GLY A 47 2.11 21.61 11.59
N LYS A 48 3.18 21.20 12.28
CA LYS A 48 3.94 19.97 12.00
C LYS A 48 3.73 18.94 13.10
N ILE A 49 3.55 17.67 12.74
CA ILE A 49 3.52 16.57 13.69
C ILE A 49 4.97 16.23 14.07
N CYS A 50 5.25 16.25 15.37
CA CYS A 50 6.57 16.01 15.94
C CYS A 50 6.51 14.83 16.92
N ASP A 51 7.56 14.02 16.95
CA ASP A 51 7.68 12.90 17.88
C ASP A 51 8.50 13.31 19.12
N THR A 52 7.91 13.20 20.30
CA THR A 52 8.60 13.34 21.59
C THR A 52 8.72 11.98 22.26
N PHE A 53 9.93 11.65 22.68
CA PHE A 53 10.25 10.36 23.29
C PHE A 53 10.43 10.46 24.80
N PHE A 54 9.91 9.50 25.54
CA PHE A 54 10.10 9.33 26.97
C PHE A 54 10.50 7.90 27.29
N ASN A 55 11.26 7.73 28.36
CA ASN A 55 11.56 6.40 28.88
C ASN A 55 10.32 5.86 29.61
N LEU A 56 9.89 4.63 29.29
CA LEU A 56 8.66 4.08 29.84
C LEU A 56 8.71 3.86 31.37
N HIS A 57 9.86 3.48 31.92
CA HIS A 57 9.97 3.18 33.37
C HIS A 57 10.21 4.43 34.22
N THR A 58 11.01 5.39 33.74
CA THR A 58 11.36 6.59 34.50
C THR A 58 10.46 7.78 34.17
N LEU A 59 9.71 7.71 33.07
CA LEU A 59 8.91 8.81 32.50
C LEU A 59 9.72 10.06 32.16
N GLU A 60 11.05 9.97 32.19
CA GLU A 60 11.92 11.07 31.82
C GLU A 60 11.92 11.26 30.30
N ARG A 61 11.84 12.53 29.87
CA ARG A 61 11.96 12.89 28.46
C ARG A 61 13.36 12.55 27.94
N ILE A 62 13.41 11.84 26.83
CA ILE A 62 14.65 11.55 26.13
C ILE A 62 15.06 12.79 25.34
N ASP A 63 16.31 13.21 25.51
CA ASP A 63 16.88 14.32 24.76
C ASP A 63 16.86 14.02 23.23
N PRO A 64 16.29 14.91 22.39
CA PRO A 64 16.20 14.68 20.95
C PRO A 64 17.54 14.46 20.25
N PHE A 65 18.58 15.21 20.62
CA PHE A 65 19.91 15.06 20.02
C PHE A 65 20.54 13.72 20.40
N LYS A 66 20.38 13.30 21.66
CA LYS A 66 20.77 11.98 22.12
C LYS A 66 20.05 10.87 21.34
N ARG A 67 18.72 10.98 21.18
CA ARG A 67 17.93 10.00 20.40
C ARG A 67 18.39 9.94 18.95
N TYR A 68 18.56 11.10 18.30
CA TYR A 68 19.07 11.19 16.92
C TYR A 68 20.41 10.48 16.78
N ASN A 69 21.38 10.80 17.63
CA ASN A 69 22.72 10.21 17.55
C ASN A 69 22.74 8.71 17.89
N GLN A 70 21.80 8.25 18.71
CA GLN A 70 21.69 6.84 19.06
C GLN A 70 21.03 6.02 17.97
N GLU A 71 19.99 6.53 17.31
CA GLU A 71 19.14 5.72 16.44
C GLU A 71 19.34 5.98 14.95
N ASN A 72 19.63 7.22 14.55
CA ASN A 72 19.70 7.56 13.14
C ASN A 72 20.85 6.81 12.44
N GLY A 73 20.52 6.12 11.36
CA GLY A 73 21.46 5.30 10.58
C GLY A 73 21.72 3.90 11.15
N LYS A 74 21.11 3.52 12.29
CA LYS A 74 21.17 2.13 12.76
C LYS A 74 20.56 1.22 11.70
N ALA A 75 21.31 0.19 11.33
CA ALA A 75 20.88 -0.82 10.39
C ALA A 75 20.76 -2.18 11.10
N ILE A 76 19.61 -2.81 10.95
CA ILE A 76 19.38 -4.20 11.31
C ILE A 76 19.55 -5.01 10.03
N ILE A 77 20.51 -5.93 10.03
CA ILE A 77 20.84 -6.77 8.87
C ILE A 77 20.54 -8.21 9.23
N GLU A 78 19.64 -8.83 8.47
CA GLU A 78 19.25 -10.22 8.63
C GLU A 78 19.60 -10.99 7.34
N ARG A 79 20.17 -12.19 7.49
CA ARG A 79 20.39 -13.11 6.37
C ARG A 79 19.42 -14.26 6.49
N ILE A 80 18.57 -14.41 5.49
CA ILE A 80 17.50 -15.42 5.47
C ILE A 80 17.60 -16.13 4.12
N ASP A 81 17.97 -17.41 4.14
CA ASP A 81 18.23 -18.20 2.93
C ASP A 81 19.23 -17.51 1.98
N ASP A 82 18.79 -17.20 0.75
CA ASP A 82 19.56 -16.50 -0.28
C ASP A 82 19.37 -14.96 -0.26
N LEU A 83 18.66 -14.45 0.75
CA LEU A 83 18.28 -13.05 0.87
C LEU A 83 19.08 -12.33 1.97
N THR A 84 19.45 -11.09 1.69
CA THR A 84 19.91 -10.13 2.69
C THR A 84 18.83 -9.09 2.89
N VAL A 85 18.32 -8.97 4.11
CA VAL A 85 17.30 -8.00 4.51
C VAL A 85 17.97 -6.92 5.34
N ILE A 86 17.79 -5.66 4.96
CA ILE A 86 18.35 -4.51 5.66
C ILE A 86 17.20 -3.60 6.04
N THR A 87 17.12 -3.24 7.32
CA THR A 87 16.19 -2.21 7.81
C THR A 87 17.00 -1.12 8.47
N THR A 88 16.93 0.10 7.94
CA THR A 88 17.66 1.25 8.46
C THR A 88 16.70 2.24 9.10
N VAL A 89 17.03 2.69 10.31
CA VAL A 89 16.31 3.78 10.98
C VAL A 89 16.79 5.11 10.43
N SER A 90 15.87 5.97 10.01
CA SER A 90 16.12 7.35 9.59
C SER A 90 15.30 8.30 10.44
N ILE A 91 15.92 9.37 10.95
CA ILE A 91 15.25 10.35 11.80
C ILE A 91 15.26 11.71 11.12
N GLU A 92 14.09 12.32 10.99
CA GLU A 92 13.97 13.69 10.51
C GLU A 92 14.36 14.68 11.61
N LYS A 93 15.36 15.54 11.37
CA LYS A 93 15.92 16.42 12.41
C LYS A 93 14.93 17.47 12.94
N GLU A 94 13.98 17.90 12.12
CA GLU A 94 13.05 18.98 12.49
C GLU A 94 11.90 18.48 13.36
N THR A 95 11.34 17.32 13.01
CA THR A 95 10.14 16.74 13.65
C THR A 95 10.49 15.62 14.62
N MET A 96 11.72 15.11 14.56
CA MET A 96 12.17 13.89 15.24
C MET A 96 11.41 12.63 14.84
N ALA A 97 10.63 12.68 13.76
CA ALA A 97 9.90 11.53 13.24
C ALA A 97 10.86 10.42 12.81
N GLU A 98 10.55 9.19 13.24
CA GLU A 98 11.36 8.01 12.91
C GLU A 98 10.74 7.19 11.78
N TYR A 99 11.58 6.86 10.81
CA TYR A 99 11.22 6.06 9.65
C TYR A 99 12.06 4.80 9.57
N LEU A 100 11.46 3.72 9.09
CA LEU A 100 12.13 2.48 8.73
C LEU A 100 12.25 2.40 7.21
N LEU A 101 13.50 2.36 6.75
CA LEU A 101 13.86 2.14 5.35
C LEU A 101 14.24 0.68 5.19
N GLY A 102 13.32 -0.12 4.64
CA GLY A 102 13.53 -1.54 4.41
C GLY A 102 14.01 -1.82 2.99
N ALA A 103 14.95 -2.74 2.83
CA ALA A 103 15.40 -3.26 1.55
C ALA A 103 15.67 -4.77 1.63
N VAL A 104 15.32 -5.50 0.57
CA VAL A 104 15.68 -6.92 0.41
C VAL A 104 16.55 -7.07 -0.83
N PHE A 105 17.65 -7.78 -0.68
CA PHE A 105 18.62 -8.07 -1.71
C PHE A 105 18.70 -9.56 -1.98
N ARG A 106 18.88 -9.93 -3.25
CA ARG A 106 19.22 -11.27 -3.71
C ARG A 106 20.40 -11.13 -4.67
N ASN A 107 21.51 -11.83 -4.40
CA ASN A 107 22.74 -11.73 -5.20
C ASN A 107 23.17 -10.28 -5.45
N ASP A 108 23.21 -9.47 -4.37
CA ASP A 108 23.54 -8.04 -4.38
C ASP A 108 22.60 -7.12 -5.18
N GLN A 109 21.57 -7.66 -5.82
CA GLN A 109 20.52 -6.89 -6.48
C GLN A 109 19.38 -6.60 -5.50
N GLN A 110 19.01 -5.33 -5.38
CA GLN A 110 17.83 -4.94 -4.61
C GLN A 110 16.55 -5.36 -5.35
N ILE A 111 15.73 -6.19 -4.69
CA ILE A 111 14.47 -6.72 -5.24
C ILE A 111 13.23 -6.18 -4.55
N PHE A 112 13.40 -5.50 -3.41
CA PHE A 112 12.31 -4.91 -2.65
C PHE A 112 12.76 -3.66 -1.91
N LYS A 113 11.82 -2.74 -1.71
CA LYS A 113 11.97 -1.57 -0.84
C LYS A 113 10.68 -1.33 -0.08
N SER A 114 10.78 -0.91 1.17
CA SER A 114 9.66 -0.42 1.97
C SER A 114 10.06 0.84 2.71
N PHE A 115 9.06 1.67 2.97
CA PHE A 115 9.18 2.89 3.75
C PHE A 115 8.02 2.92 4.72
N ASP A 116 8.31 3.08 6.00
CA ASP A 116 7.29 3.10 7.03
C ASP A 116 7.64 4.11 8.12
N VAL A 117 6.62 4.69 8.73
CA VAL A 117 6.76 5.43 9.98
C VAL A 117 6.88 4.39 11.10
N ARG A 118 7.98 4.41 11.86
CA ARG A 118 8.40 3.31 12.75
C ARG A 118 7.32 2.88 13.74
N TYR A 119 6.53 3.82 14.21
CA TYR A 119 5.54 3.64 15.28
C TYR A 119 4.09 3.88 14.84
N PHE A 120 3.82 3.93 13.53
CA PHE A 120 2.46 4.19 13.04
C PHE A 120 1.50 3.01 13.23
N SER A 121 1.98 1.77 13.20
CA SER A 121 1.18 0.59 13.48
C SER A 121 2.00 -0.43 14.28
N LEU A 122 1.54 -0.72 15.51
CA LEU A 122 2.16 -1.72 16.38
C LEU A 122 1.36 -3.03 16.36
N PRO A 123 2.02 -4.21 16.35
CA PRO A 123 3.48 -4.38 16.21
C PRO A 123 3.95 -4.07 14.78
N THR A 124 5.13 -3.45 14.66
CA THR A 124 5.71 -3.08 13.37
C THR A 124 6.14 -4.35 12.62
N GLN A 125 5.52 -4.62 11.46
CA GLN A 125 5.92 -5.74 10.62
C GLN A 125 7.37 -5.59 10.15
N SER A 126 8.13 -6.69 10.15
CA SER A 126 9.51 -6.68 9.67
C SER A 126 9.58 -6.49 8.15
N THR A 127 10.69 -5.93 7.66
CA THR A 127 10.93 -5.77 6.21
C THR A 127 10.79 -7.10 5.45
N TYR A 128 11.24 -8.21 6.06
CA TYR A 128 11.10 -9.54 5.47
C TYR A 128 9.63 -9.97 5.38
N GLN A 129 8.83 -9.77 6.42
CA GLN A 129 7.39 -10.09 6.41
C GLN A 129 6.64 -9.29 5.35
N LYS A 130 6.99 -8.01 5.18
CA LYS A 130 6.42 -7.16 4.11
C LYS A 130 6.79 -7.67 2.72
N TYR A 131 8.04 -8.08 2.53
CA TYR A 131 8.45 -8.71 1.28
C TYR A 131 7.66 -10.00 1.02
N LEU A 132 7.51 -10.88 2.02
CA LEU A 132 6.76 -12.13 1.88
C LEU A 132 5.27 -11.89 1.57
N SER A 133 4.64 -10.90 2.19
CA SER A 133 3.24 -10.57 1.92
C SER A 133 3.04 -10.09 0.49
N VAL A 134 3.93 -9.22 -0.01
CA VAL A 134 3.92 -8.76 -1.40
C VAL A 134 4.14 -9.92 -2.36
N GLN A 135 5.13 -10.79 -2.11
CA GLN A 135 5.37 -11.96 -2.96
C GLN A 135 4.19 -12.94 -2.97
N THR A 136 3.56 -13.15 -1.81
CA THR A 136 2.39 -14.01 -1.69
C THR A 136 1.21 -13.43 -2.47
N ASN A 137 0.95 -12.13 -2.32
CA ASN A 137 -0.11 -11.45 -3.05
C ASN A 137 0.13 -11.50 -4.57
N LEU A 138 1.36 -11.27 -5.03
CA LEU A 138 1.73 -11.38 -6.44
C LEU A 138 1.48 -12.80 -6.96
N ARG A 139 1.86 -13.84 -6.21
CA ARG A 139 1.58 -15.25 -6.59
C ARG A 139 0.09 -15.55 -6.65
N VAL A 140 -0.68 -15.06 -5.67
CA VAL A 140 -2.14 -15.22 -5.65
C VAL A 140 -2.78 -14.53 -6.86
N MET A 141 -2.36 -13.31 -7.18
CA MET A 141 -2.83 -12.57 -8.35
C MET A 141 -2.46 -13.28 -9.65
N GLN A 142 -1.22 -13.76 -9.78
CA GLN A 142 -0.78 -14.53 -10.95
C GLN A 142 -1.58 -15.80 -11.12
N LYS A 143 -1.77 -16.58 -10.05
CA LYS A 143 -2.56 -17.82 -10.08
C LYS A 143 -4.02 -17.54 -10.43
N SER A 144 -4.64 -16.55 -9.80
CA SER A 144 -6.01 -16.13 -10.11
C SER A 144 -6.17 -15.76 -11.59
N ARG A 145 -5.18 -15.05 -12.15
CA ARG A 145 -5.14 -14.69 -13.57
C ARG A 145 -4.97 -15.92 -14.48
N GLU A 146 -4.07 -16.84 -14.14
CA GLU A 146 -3.89 -18.10 -14.88
C GLU A 146 -5.15 -18.98 -14.86
N ASP A 147 -5.80 -19.09 -13.70
CA ASP A 147 -7.04 -19.83 -13.53
C ASP A 147 -8.16 -19.20 -14.36
N PHE A 148 -8.28 -17.86 -14.35
CA PHE A 148 -9.19 -17.14 -15.23
C PHE A 148 -8.94 -17.46 -16.71
N PHE A 149 -7.69 -17.44 -17.18
CA PHE A 149 -7.39 -17.72 -18.58
C PHE A 149 -7.73 -19.17 -18.98
N LYS A 150 -7.36 -20.15 -18.15
CA LYS A 150 -7.69 -21.56 -18.39
C LYS A 150 -9.21 -21.74 -18.48
N ASP A 151 -9.92 -21.20 -17.51
CA ASP A 151 -11.37 -21.25 -17.43
C ASP A 151 -12.04 -20.51 -18.61
N PHE A 152 -11.50 -19.37 -19.05
CA PHE A 152 -12.01 -18.64 -20.21
C PHE A 152 -11.91 -19.42 -21.51
N VAL A 153 -10.75 -20.03 -21.79
CA VAL A 153 -10.51 -20.77 -23.04
C VAL A 153 -11.42 -21.99 -23.16
N HIS A 154 -11.74 -22.64 -22.05
CA HIS A 154 -12.56 -23.86 -22.01
C HIS A 154 -14.06 -23.58 -21.84
N SER A 155 -14.42 -22.31 -21.63
CA SER A 155 -15.81 -21.89 -21.42
C SER A 155 -16.63 -21.87 -22.71
N SER A 156 -17.94 -22.00 -22.55
CA SER A 156 -18.89 -21.79 -23.65
C SER A 156 -18.86 -20.33 -24.13
N PHE A 157 -19.40 -20.07 -25.32
CA PHE A 157 -19.47 -18.71 -25.86
C PHE A 157 -20.27 -17.76 -24.95
N GLU A 158 -21.38 -18.23 -24.40
CA GLU A 158 -22.24 -17.47 -23.47
C GLU A 158 -21.50 -17.14 -22.17
N GLU A 159 -20.72 -18.08 -21.65
CA GLU A 159 -19.88 -17.88 -20.47
C GLU A 159 -18.75 -16.89 -20.75
N LYS A 160 -18.11 -16.95 -21.92
CA LYS A 160 -17.11 -15.97 -22.36
C LYS A 160 -17.69 -14.55 -22.38
N ILE A 161 -18.89 -14.39 -22.96
CA ILE A 161 -19.62 -13.10 -22.95
C ILE A 161 -19.88 -12.66 -21.50
N SER A 162 -20.40 -13.54 -20.65
CA SER A 162 -20.71 -13.21 -19.26
C SER A 162 -19.48 -12.71 -18.48
N LYS A 163 -18.35 -13.42 -18.62
CA LYS A 163 -17.05 -13.06 -18.00
C LYS A 163 -16.54 -11.70 -18.49
N LEU A 164 -16.50 -11.47 -19.81
CA LEU A 164 -16.07 -10.19 -20.37
C LEU A 164 -16.99 -9.04 -19.98
N ARG A 165 -18.31 -9.29 -19.93
CA ARG A 165 -19.31 -8.30 -19.51
C ARG A 165 -19.16 -7.91 -18.05
N GLN A 166 -18.81 -8.87 -17.18
CA GLN A 166 -18.50 -8.58 -15.79
C GLN A 166 -17.29 -7.65 -15.68
N ILE A 167 -16.22 -7.93 -16.43
CA ILE A 167 -15.01 -7.08 -16.48
C ILE A 167 -15.37 -5.67 -16.97
N PHE A 168 -16.17 -5.58 -18.05
CA PHE A 168 -16.66 -4.30 -18.57
C PHE A 168 -17.35 -3.49 -17.48
N ARG A 169 -18.36 -4.07 -16.81
CA ARG A 169 -19.14 -3.35 -15.80
C ARG A 169 -18.29 -2.92 -14.59
N THR A 170 -17.35 -3.75 -14.15
CA THR A 170 -16.48 -3.42 -13.03
C THR A 170 -15.53 -2.28 -13.40
N ASN A 171 -14.78 -2.43 -14.50
CA ASN A 171 -13.72 -1.50 -14.84
C ASN A 171 -14.27 -0.19 -15.42
N PHE A 172 -15.28 -0.26 -16.30
CA PHE A 172 -15.91 0.93 -16.86
C PHE A 172 -16.56 1.79 -15.77
N ARG A 173 -17.23 1.17 -14.78
CA ARG A 173 -17.80 1.90 -13.65
C ARG A 173 -16.73 2.55 -12.79
N ALA A 174 -15.67 1.83 -12.44
CA ALA A 174 -14.56 2.38 -11.66
C ALA A 174 -13.90 3.58 -12.39
N ASN A 175 -13.72 3.47 -13.71
CA ASN A 175 -13.21 4.55 -14.55
C ASN A 175 -14.16 5.78 -14.55
N CYS A 176 -15.47 5.55 -14.70
CA CYS A 176 -16.47 6.62 -14.62
C CYS A 176 -16.45 7.32 -13.26
N GLU A 177 -16.26 6.59 -12.16
CA GLU A 177 -16.22 7.14 -10.80
C GLU A 177 -15.04 8.10 -10.58
N ILE A 178 -13.94 7.94 -11.34
CA ILE A 178 -12.79 8.86 -11.33
C ILE A 178 -12.82 9.89 -12.47
N GLY A 179 -13.93 10.00 -13.20
CA GLY A 179 -14.12 10.95 -14.30
C GLY A 179 -13.42 10.56 -15.61
N TYR A 180 -13.02 9.30 -15.77
CA TYR A 180 -12.39 8.76 -16.98
C TYR A 180 -13.43 7.93 -17.76
N TYR A 181 -13.95 8.47 -18.85
CA TYR A 181 -15.08 7.88 -19.60
C TYR A 181 -14.78 7.04 -20.86
N PRO A 182 -13.54 6.92 -21.40
CA PRO A 182 -13.36 6.16 -22.63
C PRO A 182 -13.55 4.65 -22.40
N ALA A 183 -14.54 4.09 -23.10
CA ALA A 183 -15.03 2.74 -22.90
C ALA A 183 -14.03 1.68 -23.38
N GLU A 184 -13.17 2.01 -24.34
CA GLU A 184 -12.15 1.13 -24.91
C GLU A 184 -11.06 0.71 -23.91
N TYR A 185 -10.93 1.38 -22.77
CA TYR A 185 -9.95 1.09 -21.72
C TYR A 185 -10.45 0.14 -20.62
N PHE A 186 -11.66 -0.42 -20.77
CA PHE A 186 -12.20 -1.32 -19.75
C PHE A 186 -11.39 -2.61 -19.59
N LEU A 187 -10.69 -3.04 -20.65
CA LEU A 187 -9.94 -4.28 -20.67
C LEU A 187 -8.46 -4.01 -20.33
N PRO A 188 -7.81 -4.76 -19.43
CA PRO A 188 -6.37 -4.64 -19.27
C PRO A 188 -5.62 -5.15 -20.52
N GLN A 189 -4.54 -4.47 -20.93
CA GLN A 189 -3.73 -4.87 -22.11
C GLN A 189 -3.23 -6.32 -22.00
N GLU A 190 -2.68 -6.69 -20.84
CA GLU A 190 -2.21 -8.07 -20.59
C GLU A 190 -3.31 -9.12 -20.81
N LEU A 191 -4.56 -8.78 -20.46
CA LEU A 191 -5.70 -9.66 -20.63
C LEU A 191 -6.09 -9.78 -22.11
N PHE A 192 -6.10 -8.65 -22.84
CA PHE A 192 -6.34 -8.64 -24.28
C PHE A 192 -5.31 -9.51 -25.01
N GLU A 193 -4.02 -9.29 -24.76
CA GLU A 193 -2.93 -10.02 -25.43
C GLU A 193 -2.98 -11.53 -25.17
N SER A 194 -3.33 -11.92 -23.95
CA SER A 194 -3.44 -13.33 -23.56
C SER A 194 -4.64 -14.03 -24.19
N LEU A 195 -5.74 -13.30 -24.44
CA LEU A 195 -6.99 -13.83 -24.99
C LEU A 195 -7.12 -13.67 -26.51
N ASP A 196 -6.30 -12.83 -27.15
CA ASP A 196 -6.42 -12.52 -28.59
C ASP A 196 -6.27 -13.75 -29.51
N ASN A 197 -5.60 -14.80 -29.01
CA ASN A 197 -5.46 -16.08 -29.72
C ASN A 197 -6.70 -16.98 -29.64
N ASP A 198 -7.67 -16.69 -28.75
CA ASP A 198 -8.91 -17.45 -28.68
C ASP A 198 -9.83 -17.09 -29.85
N SER A 199 -10.19 -18.10 -30.64
CA SER A 199 -10.99 -17.93 -31.86
C SER A 199 -12.35 -17.23 -31.68
N GLN A 200 -12.91 -17.24 -30.46
CA GLN A 200 -14.20 -16.62 -30.15
C GLN A 200 -14.07 -15.31 -29.37
N PHE A 201 -12.89 -14.97 -28.87
CA PHE A 201 -12.70 -13.82 -27.99
C PHE A 201 -13.15 -12.50 -28.62
N ARG A 202 -12.69 -12.20 -29.84
CA ARG A 202 -13.06 -10.95 -30.53
C ARG A 202 -14.57 -10.86 -30.81
N THR A 203 -15.21 -11.97 -31.16
CA THR A 203 -16.66 -12.03 -31.38
C THR A 203 -17.42 -11.86 -30.07
N ALA A 204 -16.98 -12.50 -28.98
CA ALA A 204 -17.59 -12.32 -27.66
C ALA A 204 -17.41 -10.88 -27.15
N LEU A 205 -16.26 -10.27 -27.40
CA LEU A 205 -15.94 -8.89 -27.03
C LEU A 205 -16.86 -7.89 -27.74
N LEU A 206 -17.06 -8.06 -29.06
CA LEU A 206 -17.99 -7.23 -29.82
C LEU A 206 -19.44 -7.38 -29.30
N GLU A 207 -19.84 -8.60 -28.94
CA GLU A 207 -21.17 -8.86 -28.38
C GLU A 207 -21.36 -8.20 -27.02
N VAL A 208 -20.33 -8.18 -26.16
CA VAL A 208 -20.37 -7.42 -24.90
C VAL A 208 -20.59 -5.94 -25.14
N LEU A 209 -19.87 -5.35 -26.10
CA LEU A 209 -20.03 -3.92 -26.42
C LEU A 209 -21.43 -3.61 -26.97
N ARG A 210 -22.04 -4.52 -27.73
CA ARG A 210 -23.45 -4.39 -28.17
C ARG A 210 -24.42 -4.44 -26.99
N LEU A 211 -24.19 -5.37 -26.05
CA LEU A 211 -25.02 -5.51 -24.85
C LEU A 211 -24.92 -4.32 -23.90
N GLU A 212 -23.82 -3.56 -23.96
CA GLU A 212 -23.53 -2.41 -23.09
C GLU A 212 -23.49 -1.08 -23.89
N GLU A 213 -24.00 -1.06 -25.12
CA GLU A 213 -23.95 0.10 -26.02
C GLU A 213 -24.56 1.36 -25.37
N SER A 214 -25.67 1.18 -24.64
CA SER A 214 -26.34 2.25 -23.89
C SER A 214 -25.48 2.89 -22.79
N ALA A 215 -24.45 2.20 -22.30
CA ALA A 215 -23.56 2.73 -21.27
C ALA A 215 -22.46 3.63 -21.86
N THR A 216 -22.11 3.42 -23.13
CA THR A 216 -20.97 4.10 -23.78
C THR A 216 -21.38 5.34 -24.59
N ASN A 217 -22.68 5.48 -24.93
CA ASN A 217 -23.21 6.50 -25.84
C ASN A 217 -22.54 6.52 -27.24
N GLU A 218 -21.83 5.46 -27.61
CA GLU A 218 -21.21 5.27 -28.91
C GLU A 218 -21.63 3.92 -29.51
N PRO A 219 -21.70 3.81 -30.85
CA PRO A 219 -21.99 2.53 -31.48
C PRO A 219 -20.93 1.48 -31.10
N ALA A 220 -21.38 0.27 -30.78
CA ALA A 220 -20.50 -0.81 -30.33
C ALA A 220 -19.33 -1.10 -31.30
N SER A 221 -19.55 -0.95 -32.61
CA SER A 221 -18.51 -1.10 -33.62
C SER A 221 -17.41 -0.05 -33.52
N VAL A 222 -17.76 1.20 -33.20
CA VAL A 222 -16.80 2.31 -33.06
C VAL A 222 -15.92 2.08 -31.84
N VAL A 223 -16.52 1.73 -30.70
CA VAL A 223 -15.80 1.39 -29.47
C VAL A 223 -14.88 0.18 -29.69
N PHE A 224 -15.36 -0.84 -30.41
CA PHE A 224 -14.57 -2.01 -30.76
C PHE A 224 -13.35 -1.65 -31.62
N ASP A 225 -13.53 -0.86 -32.66
CA ASP A 225 -12.43 -0.44 -33.54
C ASP A 225 -11.38 0.40 -32.78
N ASN A 226 -11.84 1.31 -31.91
CA ASN A 226 -10.96 2.10 -31.03
C ASN A 226 -10.16 1.20 -30.07
N LEU A 227 -10.83 0.20 -29.48
CA LEU A 227 -10.21 -0.79 -28.61
C LEU A 227 -9.13 -1.60 -29.34
N ILE A 228 -9.44 -2.14 -30.52
CA ILE A 228 -8.46 -2.89 -31.31
C ILE A 228 -7.29 -2.01 -31.71
N LYS A 229 -7.55 -0.78 -32.16
CA LYS A 229 -6.51 0.19 -32.53
C LYS A 229 -5.60 0.50 -31.34
N HIS A 230 -6.16 0.68 -30.14
CA HIS A 230 -5.40 0.93 -28.93
C HIS A 230 -4.40 -0.19 -28.64
N TYR A 231 -4.83 -1.45 -28.58
CA TYR A 231 -3.93 -2.57 -28.26
C TYR A 231 -2.99 -2.98 -29.38
N VAL A 232 -3.33 -2.72 -30.65
CA VAL A 232 -2.41 -2.95 -31.77
C VAL A 232 -1.29 -1.92 -31.78
N LEU A 233 -1.58 -0.64 -31.52
CA LEU A 233 -0.57 0.42 -31.45
C LEU A 233 0.39 0.25 -30.26
N CYS A 234 -0.09 -0.28 -29.14
CA CYS A 234 0.75 -0.56 -27.96
C CYS A 234 1.69 -1.77 -28.12
N LYS A 235 1.53 -2.61 -29.15
CA LYS A 235 2.47 -3.71 -29.47
C LYS A 235 3.70 -3.25 -30.28
N GLU A 236 3.63 -2.09 -30.93
CA GLU A 236 4.68 -1.57 -31.83
C GLU A 236 5.57 -0.48 -31.19
N ALA A 237 5.30 -0.11 -29.93
CA ALA A 237 6.03 0.89 -29.14
C ALA A 237 6.92 0.23 -28.08
#